data_AF-A0A0L7KB38-F1
#
_entry.id   AF-A0A0L7KB38-F1
#
_cell.length_a   1.000
_cell.length_b   1.000
_cell.length_c   1.000
_cell.angle_alpha   90.00
_cell.angle_beta   90.00
_cell.angle_gamma   90.00
#
_symmetry.space_group_name_H-M   'P 1'
#
loop_
_entity.id
_entity.type
_entity.pdbx_description
1 polymer ?
#
loop_
_entity_poly.entity_id
_entity_poly.type
_entity_poly.pdbx_seq_one_letter_code
_entity_poly.pdbx_strand_id
1 'polypeptide(L)'
;MNGNQIKQLKKLYRHILNEASKFENINYNVYFSNKAKEKFREFCSDTNFESEKLKTFQNECWDYLNMLKRQTIIHNLYHVDKPLVNK
;
A
#
# COMPACT_ATOMS: atom_id res chain seq x y z
N MET A 1 3.81 24.96 -1.10
CA MET A 1 4.68 23.85 -1.56
C MET A 1 4.07 22.45 -1.34
N ASN A 2 3.13 22.26 -0.41
CA ASN A 2 2.59 20.93 -0.05
C ASN A 2 1.68 20.27 -1.13
N GLY A 3 1.07 21.05 -2.03
CA GLY A 3 0.13 20.53 -3.03
C GLY A 3 0.75 19.53 -4.01
N ASN A 4 2.02 19.72 -4.38
CA ASN A 4 2.73 18.77 -5.26
C ASN A 4 3.04 17.45 -4.52
N GLN A 5 3.48 17.53 -3.26
CA GLN A 5 3.74 16.36 -2.42
C GLN A 5 2.48 15.51 -2.22
N ILE A 6 1.33 16.15 -1.95
CA ILE A 6 0.04 15.46 -1.83
C ILE A 6 -0.35 14.75 -3.14
N LYS A 7 -0.12 15.39 -4.29
CA LYS A 7 -0.39 14.78 -5.61
C LYS A 7 0.48 13.54 -5.85
N GLN A 8 1.77 13.60 -5.49
CA GLN A 8 2.67 12.46 -5.57
C GLN A 8 2.24 11.34 -4.62
N LEU A 9 1.87 11.68 -3.39
CA LEU A 9 1.41 10.73 -2.38
C LEU A 9 0.12 10.00 -2.84
N LYS A 10 -0.83 10.71 -3.46
CA LYS A 10 -2.03 10.10 -4.07
C LYS A 10 -1.68 9.12 -5.20
N LYS A 11 -0.66 9.41 -6.02
CA LYS A 11 -0.18 8.47 -7.04
C LYS A 11 0.44 7.24 -6.38
N LEU A 12 1.29 7.44 -5.37
CA LEU A 12 1.93 6.37 -4.62
C LEU A 12 0.90 5.45 -3.95
N TYR A 13 -0.15 6.01 -3.36
CA TYR A 13 -1.29 5.24 -2.83
C TYR A 13 -1.91 4.31 -3.87
N ARG A 14 -2.18 4.82 -5.08
CA ARG A 14 -2.72 4.00 -6.17
C ARG A 14 -1.77 2.88 -6.57
N HIS A 15 -0.46 3.15 -6.61
CA HIS A 15 0.54 2.11 -6.88
C HIS A 15 0.55 1.03 -5.79
N ILE A 16 0.43 1.41 -4.52
CA ILE A 16 0.34 0.46 -3.40
C ILE A 16 -0.91 -0.43 -3.52
N LEU A 17 -2.08 0.17 -3.76
CA LEU A 17 -3.32 -0.60 -3.94
C LEU A 17 -3.25 -1.54 -5.14
N ASN A 18 -2.72 -1.07 -6.26
CA ASN A 18 -2.55 -1.88 -7.46
C ASN A 18 -1.55 -3.02 -7.26
N GLU A 19 -0.52 -2.83 -6.43
CA GLU A 19 0.43 -3.91 -6.11
C GLU A 19 -0.17 -4.92 -5.13
N ALA A 20 -0.89 -4.45 -4.11
CA ALA A 20 -1.61 -5.32 -3.18
C ALA A 20 -2.69 -6.15 -3.88
N SER A 21 -3.31 -5.65 -4.95
CA SER A 21 -4.31 -6.42 -5.70
C SER A 21 -3.72 -7.56 -6.54
N LYS A 22 -2.39 -7.65 -6.69
CA LYS A 22 -1.73 -8.68 -7.50
C LYS A 22 -1.44 -9.97 -6.75
N PHE A 23 -1.63 -10.01 -5.42
CA PHE A 23 -1.55 -11.27 -4.70
C PHE A 23 -2.63 -12.22 -5.21
N GLU A 24 -2.23 -13.42 -5.66
CA GLU A 24 -3.16 -14.46 -6.11
C GLU A 24 -4.03 -14.98 -4.96
N ASN A 25 -3.48 -15.01 -3.75
CA ASN A 25 -4.21 -15.37 -2.54
C ASN A 25 -5.08 -14.20 -2.05
N ILE A 26 -6.39 -14.44 -2.00
CA ILE A 26 -7.38 -13.44 -1.62
C ILE A 26 -7.16 -12.87 -0.21
N ASN A 27 -6.66 -13.66 0.73
CA ASN A 27 -6.41 -13.20 2.09
C ASN A 27 -5.31 -12.13 2.12
N TYR A 28 -4.22 -12.36 1.39
CA TYR A 28 -3.14 -11.39 1.27
C TYR A 28 -3.57 -10.14 0.51
N ASN A 29 -4.31 -10.32 -0.59
CA ASN A 29 -4.88 -9.21 -1.36
C ASN A 29 -5.74 -8.29 -0.48
N VAL A 30 -6.72 -8.87 0.22
CA VAL A 30 -7.63 -8.12 1.10
C VAL A 30 -6.87 -7.50 2.27
N TYR A 31 -5.99 -8.26 2.93
CA TYR A 31 -5.21 -7.78 4.07
C TYR A 31 -4.36 -6.57 3.69
N PHE A 32 -3.53 -6.68 2.67
CA PHE A 32 -2.63 -5.59 2.29
C PHE A 32 -3.37 -4.38 1.71
N SER A 33 -4.48 -4.61 1.01
CA SER A 33 -5.34 -3.53 0.54
C SER A 33 -5.99 -2.76 1.69
N ASN A 34 -6.51 -3.46 2.70
CA ASN A 34 -7.14 -2.83 3.87
C ASN A 34 -6.10 -2.11 4.73
N LYS A 35 -4.96 -2.75 4.99
CA LYS A 35 -3.84 -2.14 5.72
C LYS A 35 -3.36 -0.85 5.07
N ALA A 36 -3.25 -0.81 3.73
CA ALA A 36 -2.92 0.41 3.01
C ALA A 36 -4.01 1.49 3.17
N LYS A 37 -5.29 1.12 3.04
CA LYS A 37 -6.40 2.06 3.25
C LYS A 37 -6.43 2.64 4.65
N GLU A 38 -6.25 1.81 5.67
CA GLU A 38 -6.21 2.21 7.08
C GLU A 38 -5.06 3.18 7.35
N LYS A 39 -3.83 2.80 6.97
CA LYS A 39 -2.64 3.67 7.08
C LYS A 39 -2.85 5.04 6.44
N PHE A 40 -3.40 5.09 5.23
CA PHE A 40 -3.67 6.36 4.55
C PHE A 40 -4.81 7.14 5.20
N ARG A 41 -5.85 6.46 5.71
CA ARG A 41 -6.95 7.10 6.43
C ARG A 41 -6.47 7.72 7.74
N GLU A 42 -5.65 7.01 8.50
CA GLU A 42 -5.01 7.50 9.72
C GLU A 42 -4.14 8.73 9.42
N PHE A 43 -3.27 8.66 8.42
CA PHE A 43 -2.46 9.81 8.02
C PHE A 43 -3.31 11.02 7.59
N CYS A 44 -4.39 10.80 6.84
CA CYS A 44 -5.29 11.88 6.44
C CYS A 44 -6.15 12.43 7.59
N SER A 45 -6.27 11.70 8.70
CA SER A 45 -7.02 12.15 9.87
C SER A 45 -6.23 13.12 10.75
N ASP A 46 -4.90 13.15 10.64
CA ASP A 46 -4.08 14.22 11.21
C ASP A 46 -4.29 15.49 10.37
N THR A 47 -4.67 16.60 11.01
CA THR A 47 -4.88 17.89 10.35
C THR A 47 -3.57 18.62 10.05
N ASN A 48 -2.44 18.15 10.61
CA ASN A 48 -1.14 18.78 10.50
C ASN A 48 -0.30 18.20 9.36
N PHE A 49 -0.54 18.68 8.13
CA PHE A 49 0.26 18.34 6.94
C PHE A 49 1.54 19.18 6.84
N GLU A 50 2.40 19.06 7.85
CA GLU A 50 3.74 19.63 7.81
C GLU A 50 4.58 18.95 6.72
N SER A 51 5.43 19.72 6.04
CA SER A 51 6.19 19.20 4.89
C SER A 51 7.13 18.06 5.25
N GLU A 52 7.67 18.07 6.48
CA GLU A 52 8.52 17.00 7.00
C GLU A 52 7.73 15.71 7.26
N LYS A 53 6.57 15.80 7.94
CA LYS A 53 5.66 14.66 8.12
C LYS A 53 5.23 14.04 6.79
N LEU A 54 4.90 14.88 5.81
CA LEU A 54 4.56 14.41 4.45
C LEU A 54 5.72 13.66 3.80
N LYS A 55 6.94 14.16 3.94
CA LYS A 55 8.14 13.53 3.39
C LYS A 55 8.43 12.19 4.07
N THR A 56 8.36 12.13 5.39
CA THR A 56 8.55 10.89 6.16
C THR A 56 7.53 9.84 5.75
N PHE A 57 6.24 10.19 5.73
CA PHE A 57 5.19 9.28 5.30
C PHE A 57 5.33 8.84 3.84
N GLN A 58 5.75 9.74 2.95
CA GLN A 58 6.04 9.41 1.56
C GLN A 58 7.18 8.38 1.43
N ASN A 59 8.23 8.50 2.24
CA ASN A 59 9.34 7.53 2.26
C ASN A 59 8.86 6.16 2.77
N GLU A 60 8.10 6.13 3.86
CA GLU A 60 7.50 4.88 4.38
C GLU A 60 6.63 4.19 3.32
N CYS A 61 5.84 4.95 2.58
CA CYS A 61 5.01 4.43 1.49
C CYS A 61 5.84 3.85 0.34
N TRP A 62 7.00 4.44 0.03
CA TRP A 62 7.93 3.91 -0.98
C TRP A 62 8.54 2.58 -0.53
N ASP A 63 8.99 2.51 0.71
CA ASP A 63 9.54 1.28 1.28
C ASP A 63 8.49 0.17 1.33
N TYR A 64 7.26 0.53 1.73
CA TYR A 64 6.13 -0.38 1.73
C TYR A 64 5.78 -0.88 0.33
N LEU A 65 5.74 0.00 -0.69
CA LEU A 65 5.51 -0.40 -2.08
C LEU A 65 6.61 -1.36 -2.57
N ASN A 66 7.87 -1.07 -2.29
CA ASN A 66 8.99 -1.93 -2.68
C ASN A 66 8.93 -3.29 -2.00
N MET A 67 8.53 -3.33 -0.74
CA MET A 67 8.26 -4.57 -0.01
C MET A 67 7.12 -5.36 -0.65
N LEU A 68 5.98 -4.73 -0.94
CA LEU A 68 4.85 -5.37 -1.60
C LEU A 68 5.25 -5.99 -2.94
N LYS A 69 5.98 -5.27 -3.80
CA LYS A 69 6.46 -5.81 -5.08
C LYS A 69 7.24 -7.11 -4.91
N ARG A 70 8.17 -7.16 -3.94
CA ARG A 70 8.93 -8.38 -3.65
C ARG A 70 8.03 -9.50 -3.12
N GLN A 71 7.14 -9.18 -2.19
CA GLN A 71 6.24 -10.15 -1.57
C GLN A 71 5.24 -10.73 -2.56
N THR A 72 4.67 -9.91 -3.45
CA THR A 72 3.79 -10.38 -4.52
C THR A 72 4.51 -11.36 -5.43
N ILE A 73 5.74 -11.05 -5.86
CA ILE A 73 6.53 -11.93 -6.73
C ILE A 73 6.83 -13.25 -6.02
N ILE A 74 7.36 -13.21 -4.79
CA ILE A 74 7.70 -14.41 -4.04
C ILE A 74 6.45 -15.26 -3.79
N HIS A 75 5.37 -14.64 -3.33
CA HIS A 75 4.13 -15.33 -3.02
C HIS A 75 3.51 -15.98 -4.24
N ASN A 76 3.48 -15.29 -5.38
CA ASN A 76 2.90 -15.86 -6.61
C ASN A 76 3.83 -16.90 -7.27
N LEU A 77 5.15 -16.84 -7.03
CA LEU A 77 6.10 -17.85 -7.49
C LEU A 77 5.85 -19.20 -6.81
N TYR A 78 5.58 -19.18 -5.51
CA TYR A 78 5.21 -20.37 -4.76
C TYR A 78 3.69 -20.48 -4.71
N HIS A 79 3.09 -21.13 -5.71
CA HIS A 79 1.65 -21.42 -5.69
C HIS A 79 1.32 -22.25 -4.44
N VAL A 80 0.82 -21.56 -3.41
CA VAL A 80 0.15 -22.19 -2.27
C VAL A 80 -1.28 -22.43 -2.72
N ASP A 81 -1.80 -23.64 -2.47
CA ASP A 81 -3.18 -23.99 -2.79
C ASP A 81 -4.12 -22.84 -2.43
N LYS A 82 -4.96 -22.44 -3.41
CA LYS A 82 -5.89 -21.34 -3.20
C LYS A 82 -6.73 -21.64 -1.96
N PRO A 83 -6.94 -20.65 -1.07
CA PRO A 83 -7.72 -20.88 0.13
C PRO A 83 -9.09 -21.42 -0.24
N LEU A 84 -9.61 -22.36 0.55
CA LEU A 84 -10.92 -22.99 0.32
C LEU A 84 -12.08 -21.99 0.33
N VAL A 85 -11.85 -20.79 0.88
CA VAL A 85 -12.80 -19.68 0.90
C VAL A 85 -12.54 -18.78 -0.31
N ASN A 86 -13.51 -18.77 -1.23
CA ASN A 86 -13.60 -17.80 -2.31
C ASN A 86 -14.66 -16.73 -1.98
N LYS A 87 -14.51 -15.55 -2.61
CA LYS A 87 -15.47 -14.45 -2.56
C LYS A 87 -16.78 -14.80 -3.24
#